data_AF-A0A6G1QBW8-F1
#
_entry.id   AF-A0A6G1QBW8-F1
#
_cell.length_a   1.000
_cell.length_b   1.000
_cell.length_c   1.000
_cell.angle_alpha   90.00
_cell.angle_beta   90.00
_cell.angle_gamma   90.00
#
_symmetry.space_group_name_H-M   'P 1'
#
loop_
_entity.id
_entity.type
_entity.pdbx_description
1 polymer ?
#
loop_
_entity_poly.entity_id
_entity_poly.type
_entity_poly.pdbx_seq_one_letter_code
_entity_poly.pdbx_strand_id
1 'polypeptide(L)'
;MAEQQHSDVTFRKDTVSKLLSGFFKEDKTKLGSDAALLMAEMLKIFVQEAAVRSQKQAESEDCDQVDIEHFEKILPQLLLDF
;
A
#
# COMPACT_ATOMS: atom_id res chain seq x y z
N MET A 1 17.35 -21.15 14.85
CA MET A 1 16.50 -20.40 13.91
C MET A 1 15.90 -19.26 14.71
N ALA A 2 16.29 -18.02 14.43
CA ALA A 2 15.78 -16.87 15.16
C ALA A 2 14.34 -16.61 14.69
N GLU A 3 13.38 -16.71 15.59
CA GLU A 3 12.01 -16.25 15.37
C GLU A 3 12.08 -14.73 15.19
N GLN A 4 12.04 -14.27 13.94
CA GLN A 4 11.84 -12.85 13.64
C GLN A 4 10.43 -12.50 14.15
N GLN A 5 10.37 -11.80 15.28
CA GLN A 5 9.17 -11.07 15.67
C GLN A 5 8.82 -10.13 14.53
N HIS A 6 7.86 -10.53 13.70
CA HIS A 6 7.31 -9.67 12.68
C HIS A 6 6.49 -8.61 13.42
N SER A 7 7.13 -7.49 13.79
CA SER A 7 6.39 -6.31 14.16
C SER A 7 5.45 -6.02 13.01
N ASP A 8 4.15 -6.04 13.25
CA ASP A 8 3.17 -5.84 12.19
C ASP A 8 3.32 -4.41 11.66
N VAL A 9 3.98 -4.26 10.51
CA VAL A 9 4.22 -2.96 9.89
C VAL A 9 2.88 -2.50 9.32
N THR A 10 2.29 -1.50 9.97
CA THR A 10 1.01 -0.92 9.56
C THR A 10 1.06 0.61 9.57
N PHE A 11 0.14 1.24 8.85
CA PHE A 11 0.00 2.69 8.85
C PHE A 11 -0.65 3.17 10.14
N ARG A 12 -0.09 4.22 10.75
CA ARG A 12 -0.72 4.85 11.91
C ARG A 12 -2.09 5.41 11.51
N LYS A 13 -3.12 5.02 12.26
CA LYS A 13 -4.51 5.50 12.07
C LYS A 13 -4.61 7.01 11.92
N ASP A 14 -3.89 7.78 12.72
CA ASP A 14 -3.93 9.25 12.67
C ASP A 14 -3.37 9.80 11.35
N THR A 15 -2.35 9.14 10.79
CA THR A 15 -1.80 9.49 9.48
C THR A 15 -2.84 9.23 8.39
N VAL A 16 -3.46 8.05 8.38
CA VAL A 16 -4.50 7.68 7.40
C VAL A 16 -5.70 8.61 7.50
N SER A 17 -6.11 8.93 8.73
CA SER A 17 -7.23 9.84 8.98
C SER A 17 -6.97 11.24 8.43
N LYS A 18 -5.77 11.78 8.68
CA LYS A 18 -5.36 13.10 8.15
C LYS A 18 -5.24 13.09 6.63
N LEU A 19 -4.62 12.04 6.07
CA LEU A 19 -4.48 11.87 4.63
C LEU A 19 -5.84 11.92 3.93
N LEU A 20 -6.78 11.07 4.36
CA LEU A 20 -8.11 10.99 3.76
C LEU A 20 -8.91 12.29 3.93
N SER A 21 -8.83 12.90 5.13
CA SER A 21 -9.51 14.18 5.37
C SER A 21 -9.03 15.31 4.47
N GLY A 22 -7.77 15.29 4.03
CA GLY A 22 -7.20 16.27 3.11
C GLY A 22 -7.80 16.22 1.69
N PHE A 23 -8.49 15.14 1.33
CA PHE A 23 -9.13 14.96 0.02
C PHE A 23 -10.67 15.04 0.07
N PHE A 24 -11.26 15.24 1.25
CA PHE A 24 -12.72 15.40 1.36
C PHE A 24 -13.16 16.75 0.78
N LYS A 25 -14.18 16.73 -0.08
CA LYS A 25 -14.72 17.93 -0.73
C LYS A 25 -15.63 18.77 0.17
N GLU A 26 -16.23 18.15 1.18
CA GLU A 26 -17.17 18.80 2.09
C GLU A 26 -16.60 18.78 3.52
N ASP A 27 -16.58 19.94 4.19
CA ASP A 27 -16.03 20.10 5.54
C ASP A 27 -16.74 19.26 6.62
N LYS A 28 -18.00 18.87 6.36
CA LYS A 28 -18.79 18.04 7.28
C LYS A 28 -18.49 16.54 7.16
N THR A 29 -17.75 16.12 6.14
CA THR A 29 -17.40 14.70 5.95
C THR A 29 -16.44 14.27 7.04
N LYS A 30 -16.79 13.21 7.76
CA LYS A 30 -15.99 12.64 8.84
C LYS A 30 -15.66 11.20 8.55
N LEU A 31 -14.45 10.78 8.91
CA LEU A 31 -14.01 9.40 8.86
C LEU A 31 -14.21 8.75 10.24
N GLY A 32 -14.94 7.63 10.28
CA GLY A 32 -15.11 6.85 11.51
C GLY A 32 -13.81 6.18 11.96
N SER A 33 -13.70 5.89 13.26
CA SER A 33 -12.51 5.27 13.85
C SER A 33 -12.14 3.94 13.20
N ASP A 34 -13.15 3.11 12.96
CA ASP A 34 -12.96 1.73 12.50
C ASP A 34 -12.74 1.72 10.99
N ALA A 35 -13.41 2.63 10.26
CA ALA A 35 -13.13 2.90 8.86
C ALA A 35 -11.67 3.34 8.66
N ALA A 36 -11.12 4.17 9.55
CA ALA A 36 -9.71 4.57 9.48
C ALA A 36 -8.74 3.40 9.68
N LEU A 37 -9.08 2.43 10.54
CA LEU A 37 -8.29 1.21 10.72
C LEU A 37 -8.38 0.30 9.48
N LEU A 38 -9.57 0.11 8.93
CA LEU A 38 -9.76 -0.66 7.70
C LEU A 38 -9.00 -0.03 6.52
N MET A 39 -9.01 1.30 6.41
CA MET A 39 -8.24 2.00 5.38
C MET A 39 -6.72 1.88 5.60
N ALA A 40 -6.25 1.78 6.85
CA ALA A 40 -4.84 1.52 7.13
C ALA A 40 -4.41 0.14 6.60
N GLU A 41 -5.23 -0.89 6.82
CA GLU A 41 -4.97 -2.22 6.26
C GLU A 41 -5.10 -2.26 4.74
N MET A 42 -6.08 -1.55 4.16
CA MET A 42 -6.23 -1.44 2.71
C MET A 42 -4.99 -0.80 2.06
N LEU A 43 -4.47 0.29 2.62
CA LEU A 43 -3.25 0.94 2.14
C LEU A 43 -2.02 0.04 2.29
N LYS A 44 -1.95 -0.74 3.38
CA LYS A 44 -0.88 -1.73 3.59
C LYS A 44 -0.90 -2.80 2.51
N ILE A 45 -2.08 -3.36 2.20
CA ILE A 45 -2.25 -4.35 1.14
C ILE A 45 -1.88 -3.74 -0.22
N PHE A 46 -2.31 -2.52 -0.52
CA PHE A 46 -1.95 -1.82 -1.76
C PHE A 46 -0.44 -1.70 -1.96
N VAL A 47 0.30 -1.29 -0.92
CA VAL A 47 1.77 -1.17 -0.98
C VAL A 47 2.46 -2.54 -1.06
N GLN A 48 1.95 -3.55 -0.35
CA GLN A 48 2.48 -4.91 -0.42
C GLN A 48 2.28 -5.52 -1.81
N GLU A 49 1.10 -5.35 -2.41
CA GLU A 49 0.81 -5.79 -3.78
C GLU A 49 1.73 -5.11 -4.79
N ALA A 50 1.92 -3.79 -4.67
CA ALA A 50 2.87 -3.05 -5.49
C ALA A 50 4.29 -3.63 -5.41
N ALA A 51 4.79 -3.85 -4.18
CA ALA A 51 6.14 -4.37 -3.96
C ALA A 51 6.32 -5.79 -4.51
N VAL A 52 5.40 -6.70 -4.19
CA VAL A 52 5.46 -8.10 -4.61
C VAL A 52 5.32 -8.24 -6.13
N ARG A 53 4.44 -7.47 -6.77
CA ARG A 53 4.30 -7.48 -8.23
C ARG A 53 5.53 -6.91 -8.94
N SER A 54 6.12 -5.85 -8.40
CA SER A 54 7.36 -5.27 -8.94
C SER A 54 8.53 -6.24 -8.82
N GLN A 55 8.64 -6.94 -7.68
CA GLN A 55 9.61 -8.02 -7.49
C GLN A 55 9.42 -9.13 -8.53
N LYS A 56 8.20 -9.64 -8.70
CA LYS A 56 7.90 -10.69 -9.70
C LYS A 56 8.22 -10.24 -11.12
N GLN A 57 8.00 -8.96 -11.44
CA GLN A 57 8.35 -8.40 -12.74
C GLN A 57 9.87 -8.38 -12.94
N ALA A 58 10.65 -7.94 -11.95
CA ALA A 58 12.11 -7.99 -11.99
C ALA A 58 12.64 -9.43 -12.12
N GLU A 59 12.10 -10.36 -11.35
CA GLU A 59 12.44 -11.80 -11.45
C GLU A 59 12.15 -12.36 -12.85
N SER A 60 11.06 -11.94 -13.49
CA SER A 60 10.71 -12.37 -14.86
C SER A 60 11.65 -11.84 -15.94
N GLU A 61 12.44 -10.80 -15.62
CA GLU A 61 13.42 -10.17 -16.50
C GLU A 61 14.87 -10.55 -16.10
N ASP A 62 15.03 -11.56 -15.23
CA ASP A 62 16.32 -12.01 -14.70
C ASP A 62 17.13 -10.89 -13.99
N CYS A 63 16.43 -9.90 -13.42
CA CYS A 63 17.03 -8.82 -12.63
C CYS A 63 17.12 -9.19 -11.15
N ASP A 64 18.21 -8.80 -10.49
CA ASP A 64 18.45 -9.04 -9.06
C ASP A 64 17.90 -7.93 -8.15
N GLN A 65 17.47 -6.80 -8.73
CA GLN A 65 16.88 -5.67 -8.03
C GLN A 65 15.65 -5.13 -8.75
N VAL A 66 14.76 -4.51 -7.98
CA VAL A 66 13.58 -3.83 -8.50
C VAL A 66 13.93 -2.41 -8.89
N ASP A 67 14.07 -2.19 -10.20
CA ASP A 67 14.09 -0.85 -10.80
C ASP A 67 12.70 -0.28 -11.07
N ILE A 68 12.64 1.03 -11.34
CA ILE A 68 11.40 1.78 -11.58
C ILE A 68 10.59 1.24 -12.77
N GLU A 69 11.26 0.76 -13.81
CA GLU A 69 10.60 0.23 -15.02
C GLU A 69 9.76 -1.01 -14.71
N HIS A 70 10.16 -1.83 -13.73
CA HIS A 70 9.37 -2.99 -13.29
C HIS A 70 8.06 -2.57 -12.63
N PHE A 71 8.10 -1.50 -11.82
CA PHE A 71 6.90 -0.94 -11.20
C PHE A 71 5.96 -0.32 -12.26
N GLU A 72 6.53 0.43 -13.21
CA GLU A 72 5.75 1.05 -14.30
C GLU A 72 5.02 0.00 -15.15
N LYS A 73 5.62 -1.17 -15.39
CA LYS A 73 4.99 -2.28 -16.11
C LYS A 73 3.78 -2.86 -15.38
N ILE A 74 3.83 -2.98 -14.05
CA ILE A 74 2.72 -3.55 -13.26
C ILE A 74 1.67 -2.52 -12.86
N LEU A 75 1.99 -1.22 -12.92
CA LEU A 75 1.16 -0.13 -12.45
C LEU A 75 -0.25 -0.10 -13.08
N PRO A 76 -0.44 -0.31 -14.40
CA PRO A 76 -1.77 -0.29 -15.00
C PRO A 76 -2.70 -1.33 -14.39
N GLN A 77 -2.23 -2.56 -14.17
CA GLN A 77 -3.07 -3.62 -13.57
C GLN A 77 -3.25 -3.38 -12.07
N LEU A 78 -2.23 -2.90 -11.36
CA LEU A 78 -2.36 -2.53 -9.94
C LEU A 78 -3.46 -1.48 -9.73
N LEU A 79 -3.58 -0.50 -10.61
CA LEU A 79 -4.64 0.53 -10.52
C LEU A 79 -6.01 0.04 -10.99
N LEU A 80 -6.11 -1.07 -11.72
CA LEU A 80 -7.39 -1.66 -12.12
C LEU A 80 -7.96 -2.58 -11.04
N ASP A 81 -7.10 -3.16 -10.20
CA ASP A 81 -7.51 -4.05 -9.11
C ASP A 81 -8.08 -3.30 -7.89
N PHE A 82 -7.88 -1.99 -7.82
CA PHE A 82 -8.25 -1.10 -6.71
C PHE A 82 -9.12 0.07 -7.16
#